data_AF-A0A7Y2PC55-F1
#
_entry.id   AF-A0A7Y2PC55-F1
#
_cell.length_a   1.000
_cell.length_b   1.000
_cell.length_c   1.000
_cell.angle_alpha   90.00
_cell.angle_beta   90.00
_cell.angle_gamma   90.00
#
_symmetry.space_group_name_H-M   'P 1'
#
loop_
_entity.id
_entity.type
_entity.pdbx_description
1 polymer ?
#
loop_
_entity_poly.entity_id
_entity_poly.type
_entity_poly.pdbx_seq_one_letter_code
_entity_poly.pdbx_strand_id
1 'polypeptide(L)' 'MTSAETALSLTRMALALLDKAGDGPTIAGCHLQAAIDAMTGARPMHEGDELDETT' A
#
# COMPACT_ATOMS: atom_id res chain seq x y z
N MET A 1 -17.26 9.43 -10.34
CA MET A 1 -16.52 8.60 -9.37
C MET A 1 -16.98 7.16 -9.54
N THR A 2 -16.08 6.25 -9.89
CA THR A 2 -16.33 4.83 -10.10
C THR A 2 -16.30 4.06 -8.77
N SER A 3 -16.78 2.81 -8.77
CA SER A 3 -16.64 1.92 -7.61
C SER A 3 -15.18 1.69 -7.23
N ALA A 4 -14.28 1.59 -8.22
CA ALA A 4 -12.84 1.43 -8.01
C ALA A 4 -12.21 2.66 -7.33
N GLU A 5 -12.54 3.87 -7.77
CA GLU A 5 -12.09 5.12 -7.14
C GLU A 5 -12.57 5.23 -5.69
N THR A 6 -13.82 4.79 -5.44
CA THR A 6 -14.39 4.77 -4.09
C THR A 6 -13.67 3.77 -3.19
N ALA A 7 -13.40 2.55 -3.68
CA ALA A 7 -12.67 1.52 -2.94
C ALA A 7 -11.24 1.97 -2.59
N LEU A 8 -10.55 2.61 -3.53
CA LEU A 8 -9.21 3.18 -3.29
C LEU A 8 -9.25 4.27 -2.21
N SER A 9 -10.23 5.18 -2.27
CA SER A 9 -10.40 6.24 -1.28
C SER A 9 -10.67 5.67 0.13
N LEU A 10 -11.56 4.68 0.25
CA LEU A 10 -11.87 4.02 1.51
C LEU A 10 -10.65 3.31 2.10
N THR A 11 -9.86 2.64 1.27
CA THR A 11 -8.66 1.91 1.70
C THR A 11 -7.59 2.86 2.25
N ARG A 12 -7.38 4.01 1.59
CA ARG A 12 -6.49 5.08 2.08
C ARG A 12 -6.93 5.65 3.42
N MET A 13 -8.23 5.87 3.60
CA MET A 13 -8.78 6.34 4.87
C MET A 13 -8.60 5.32 6.00
N ALA A 14 -8.81 4.03 5.71
CA ALA A 14 -8.60 2.95 6.68
C ALA A 14 -7.14 2.89 7.16
N LEU A 15 -6.17 3.01 6.24
CA LEU A 15 -4.75 3.02 6.58
C LEU A 15 -4.40 4.23 7.46
N ALA A 16 -4.87 5.43 7.10
CA ALA A 16 -4.61 6.63 7.89
C ALA A 16 -5.19 6.58 9.32
N LEU A 17 -6.35 5.94 9.49
CA LEU A 17 -6.94 5.73 10.82
C LEU A 17 -6.10 4.77 11.67
N LEU A 18 -5.55 3.74 11.04
CA LEU A 18 -4.70 2.75 11.69
C LEU A 18 -3.35 3.33 12.10
N ASP A 19 -2.71 4.11 11.22
CA ASP A 19 -1.46 4.82 11.53
C ASP A 19 -1.66 5.78 12.71
N LYS A 20 -2.81 6.47 12.76
CA LYS A 20 -3.16 7.37 13.84
C LYS A 20 -3.39 6.66 15.18
N ALA A 21 -3.80 5.39 15.17
CA ALA A 21 -3.97 4.61 16.40
C ALA A 21 -2.64 4.42 17.15
N GLY A 22 -1.51 4.52 16.43
CA GLY A 22 -0.18 4.52 17.04
C GLY A 22 0.33 3.14 17.44
N ASP A 23 -0.31 2.07 16.95
CA ASP A 23 0.09 0.67 17.21
C ASP A 23 1.40 0.26 16.50
N GLY A 24 2.03 1.20 15.79
CA GLY A 24 3.22 0.93 14.97
C GLY A 24 2.87 0.11 13.72
N PRO A 25 3.86 -0.57 13.11
CA PRO A 25 3.63 -1.44 11.97
C PRO A 25 2.71 -2.59 12.36
N THR A 26 1.50 -2.64 11.78
CA THR A 26 0.54 -3.72 12.00
C THR A 26 0.36 -4.54 10.73
N ILE A 27 0.02 -5.82 10.90
CA ILE A 27 -0.32 -6.72 9.77
C ILE A 27 -1.46 -6.11 8.93
N ALA A 28 -2.45 -5.49 9.57
CA ALA A 28 -3.53 -4.80 8.89
C ALA A 28 -3.02 -3.62 8.04
N GLY A 29 -2.07 -2.83 8.54
CA GLY A 29 -1.45 -1.74 7.78
C GLY A 29 -0.71 -2.24 6.54
N CYS A 30 0.07 -3.32 6.69
CA CYS A 30 0.76 -3.95 5.57
C CYS A 30 -0.23 -4.43 4.48
N HIS A 31 -1.34 -5.05 4.86
CA HIS A 31 -2.35 -5.50 3.90
C HIS A 31 -3.08 -4.34 3.21
N LEU A 32 -3.39 -3.27 3.93
CA LEU A 32 -4.00 -2.08 3.35
C LEU A 32 -3.08 -1.39 2.36
N GLN A 33 -1.79 -1.28 2.67
CA GLN A 33 -0.79 -0.75 1.75
C GLN A 33 -0.68 -1.62 0.49
N ALA A 34 -0.59 -2.94 0.63
CA ALA A 34 -0.54 -3.86 -0.51
C ALA A 34 -1.79 -3.74 -1.42
N ALA A 35 -2.97 -3.53 -0.83
CA ALA A 35 -4.20 -3.29 -1.59
C ALA A 35 -4.15 -1.96 -2.35
N ILE A 36 -3.62 -0.89 -1.75
CA ILE A 36 -3.42 0.40 -2.41
C ILE A 36 -2.45 0.25 -3.59
N ASP A 37 -1.35 -0.47 -3.38
CA ASP A 37 -0.34 -0.71 -4.42
C ASP A 37 -0.98 -1.44 -5.62
N ALA A 38 -1.70 -2.54 -5.36
CA ALA A 38 -2.42 -3.28 -6.39
C ALA A 38 -3.47 -2.44 -7.14
N MET A 39 -4.22 -1.60 -6.44
CA MET A 39 -5.25 -0.72 -7.05
C MET A 39 -4.64 0.42 -7.87
N THR A 40 -3.44 0.88 -7.52
CA THR A 40 -2.76 1.98 -8.22
C THR A 40 -1.79 1.50 -9.29
N GLY A 41 -1.62 0.18 -9.43
CA GLY A 41 -0.63 -0.41 -10.32
C GLY A 41 0.81 -0.19 -9.86
N ALA A 42 1.02 0.27 -8.62
CA ALA A 42 2.33 0.27 -8.00
C ALA A 42 2.69 -1.18 -7.71
N ARG A 43 3.79 -1.67 -8.30
CA ARG A 43 4.34 -2.95 -7.89
C ARG A 43 5.00 -2.76 -6.53
N PRO A 44 4.78 -3.65 -5.54
CA PRO A 44 5.59 -3.63 -4.35
C PRO A 44 7.04 -3.72 -4.80
N MET A 45 7.90 -2.83 -4.30
CA MET A 45 9.34 -2.96 -4.50
C MET A 45 9.72 -4.31 -3.86
N HIS A 46 9.81 -5.37 -4.67
CA HIS A 46 10.31 -6.64 -4.17
C HIS A 46 11.77 -6.40 -3.80
N GLU A 47 12.13 -6.73 -2.56
CA GLU A 47 13.52 -6.76 -2.11
C GLU A 47 14.22 -7.84 -2.96
N GLY A 48 14.81 -7.42 -4.08
CA GLY A 48 15.28 -8.30 -5.14
C GLY A 48 15.11 -7.80 -6.57
N ASP A 49 14.48 -6.64 -6.81
CA ASP A 49 14.62 -5.95 -8.09
C ASP A 49 16.08 -5.45 -8.20
N GLU A 50 16.86 -6.31 -8.85
CA GLU A 50 18.27 -6.28 -9.17
C GLU A 50 18.88 -4.88 -9.15
N LEU A 51 19.85 -4.67 -8.26
CA LEU A 51 20.92 -3.73 -8.53
C LEU A 51 21.61 -4.25 -9.78
N ASP A 52 21.25 -3.71 -10.94
CA ASP A 52 22.03 -3.89 -12.16
C ASP A 52 23.41 -3.28 -11.88
N GLU A 53 24.36 -4.12 -11.50
CA GLU A 53 25.78 -3.81 -11.45
C GLU A 53 26.29 -3.61 -12.89
N THR A 54 25.81 -2.60 -13.60
CA THR A 54 26.50 -2.12 -14.80
C THR A 54 27.69 -1.29 -14.37
N THR A 55 28.83 -1.99 -14.27
CA THR A 55 30.19 -1.61 -14.73
C THR A 55 30.68 -0.19 -14.45
#